data_AF-A0A4T0BHC7-F1
#
_entry.id   AF-A0A4T0BHC7-F1
#
_cell.length_a   1.000
_cell.length_b   1.000
_cell.length_c   1.000
_cell.angle_alpha   90.00
_cell.angle_beta   90.00
_cell.angle_gamma   90.00
#
_symmetry.space_group_name_H-M   'P 1'
#
loop_
_entity.id
_entity.type
_entity.pdbx_description
1 polymer ?
#
loop_
_entity_poly.entity_id
_entity_poly.type
_entity_poly.pdbx_seq_one_letter_code
_entity_poly.pdbx_strand_id
1 'polypeptide(L)'
;MAESMKDGLPSDVVKTVTTAIDNANEELRNINLQIWNNPEVMFEEFKAADLLSSWFESKSWTVKRGVYGIETAFEARFSVKEGGRTVCYNAEYDALPGIGHACGHNLIATSTLASAIGVAAVMQEKQIPGTLVVMGTPAEETGGGKWIMANHGAWKDCDVCLMTHGMSSFSTPLFISKASWKFRAKFHGKGSHAAGAPWDGRNACDAIVHAYNGLALLRQHIGKDESIQSVILEAGKAPN
;
A
#
# COMPACT_ATOMS: atom_id res chain seq x y z
N MET A 1 -8.97 19.39 -23.84
CA MET A 1 -7.73 18.96 -23.16
C MET A 1 -7.16 17.62 -23.66
N ALA A 2 -7.90 16.80 -24.43
CA ALA A 2 -7.41 15.51 -24.92
C ALA A 2 -6.63 15.56 -26.26
N GLU A 3 -6.50 16.73 -26.91
CA GLU A 3 -5.83 16.84 -28.21
C GLU A 3 -4.31 17.02 -28.14
N SER A 4 -3.73 17.35 -26.97
CA SER A 4 -2.28 17.68 -26.86
C SER A 4 -1.35 16.50 -26.56
N MET A 5 -1.86 15.25 -26.50
CA MET A 5 -1.03 14.07 -26.21
C MET A 5 -0.64 13.26 -27.45
N LYS A 6 -1.01 13.71 -28.66
CA LYS A 6 -0.67 13.01 -29.92
C LYS A 6 0.81 13.09 -30.29
N ASP A 7 1.55 14.08 -29.78
CA ASP A 7 2.94 14.36 -30.19
C ASP A 7 4.01 13.87 -29.20
N GLY A 8 3.63 13.07 -28.20
CA GLY A 8 4.55 12.64 -27.14
C GLY A 8 4.91 13.77 -26.16
N LEU A 9 5.67 13.46 -25.11
CA LEU A 9 6.18 14.49 -24.20
C LEU A 9 7.27 15.31 -24.91
N PRO A 10 7.33 16.64 -24.72
CA PRO A 10 8.41 17.46 -25.24
C PRO A 10 9.80 16.90 -24.88
N SER A 11 10.72 16.85 -25.84
CA SER A 11 12.01 16.17 -25.67
C SER A 11 12.89 16.82 -24.57
N ASP A 12 12.72 18.11 -24.34
CA ASP A 12 13.35 18.84 -23.25
C ASP A 12 12.80 18.41 -21.88
N VAL A 13 11.48 18.23 -21.75
CA VAL A 13 10.86 17.71 -20.51
C VAL A 13 11.39 16.31 -20.20
N VAL A 14 11.39 15.42 -21.20
CA VAL A 14 11.91 14.06 -21.03
C VAL A 14 13.38 14.09 -20.59
N LYS A 15 14.20 14.91 -21.24
CA LYS A 15 15.62 15.06 -20.91
C LYS A 15 15.83 15.54 -19.47
N THR A 16 15.11 16.57 -19.03
CA THR A 16 15.23 17.10 -17.66
C THR A 16 14.86 16.04 -16.62
N VAL A 17 13.76 15.31 -16.86
CA VAL A 17 13.34 14.21 -15.97
C VAL A 17 14.40 13.12 -15.91
N THR A 18 14.87 12.63 -17.05
CA THR A 18 15.85 11.53 -17.07
C THR A 18 17.17 11.94 -16.45
N THR A 19 17.67 13.16 -16.74
CA THR A 19 18.91 13.67 -16.12
C THR A 19 18.78 13.80 -14.60
N ALA A 20 17.64 14.28 -14.08
CA ALA A 20 17.43 14.37 -12.64
C ALA A 20 17.44 12.99 -11.97
N ILE A 21 16.83 11.99 -12.60
CA ILE A 21 16.81 10.60 -12.12
C ILE A 21 18.20 9.97 -12.20
N ASP A 22 18.89 10.12 -13.34
CA ASP A 22 20.24 9.56 -13.56
C ASP A 22 21.25 10.11 -12.54
N ASN A 23 21.18 11.40 -12.24
CA ASN A 23 22.04 12.05 -11.23
C ASN A 23 21.77 11.52 -9.81
N ALA A 24 20.56 11.04 -9.53
CA ALA A 24 20.19 10.47 -8.24
C ALA A 24 20.31 8.94 -8.19
N ASN A 25 20.75 8.29 -9.28
CA ASN A 25 20.67 6.84 -9.43
C ASN A 25 21.40 6.06 -8.33
N GLU A 26 22.60 6.48 -7.93
CA GLU A 26 23.35 5.83 -6.85
C GLU A 26 22.65 5.96 -5.49
N GLU A 27 22.13 7.16 -5.18
CA GLU A 27 21.37 7.40 -3.94
C GLU A 27 20.09 6.56 -3.89
N LEU A 28 19.31 6.58 -4.98
CA LEU A 28 18.07 5.81 -5.13
C LEU A 28 18.33 4.31 -5.00
N ARG A 29 19.41 3.82 -5.61
CA ARG A 29 19.84 2.43 -5.52
C ARG A 29 20.21 2.06 -4.08
N ASN A 30 20.93 2.93 -3.38
CA ASN A 30 21.31 2.70 -2.00
C ASN A 30 20.09 2.67 -1.06
N ILE A 31 19.14 3.58 -1.24
CA ILE A 31 17.86 3.56 -0.50
C ILE A 31 17.11 2.26 -0.76
N ASN A 32 17.00 1.84 -2.03
CA ASN A 32 16.34 0.59 -2.39
C ASN A 32 16.94 -0.62 -1.66
N LEU A 33 18.27 -0.73 -1.66
CA LEU A 33 18.98 -1.81 -1.00
C LEU A 33 18.84 -1.76 0.52
N GLN A 34 18.82 -0.57 1.12
CA GLN A 34 18.60 -0.44 2.56
C GLN A 34 17.21 -0.92 2.97
N ILE A 35 16.16 -0.56 2.23
CA ILE A 35 14.81 -1.06 2.47
C ILE A 35 14.77 -2.58 2.26
N TRP A 36 15.30 -3.07 1.12
CA TRP A 36 15.34 -4.50 0.81
C TRP A 36 16.02 -5.35 1.91
N ASN A 37 17.15 -4.88 2.43
CA ASN A 37 17.94 -5.60 3.43
C ASN A 37 17.41 -5.44 4.87
N ASN A 38 16.45 -4.55 5.11
CA ASN A 38 15.85 -4.32 6.42
C ASN A 38 14.32 -4.45 6.33
N PRO A 39 13.80 -5.65 6.04
CA PRO A 39 12.35 -5.83 5.91
C PRO A 39 11.65 -5.58 7.25
N GLU A 40 10.66 -4.69 7.22
CA GLU A 40 9.81 -4.35 8.37
C GLU A 40 8.34 -4.61 7.99
N VAL A 41 7.60 -5.27 8.87
CA VAL A 41 6.20 -5.66 8.58
C VAL A 41 5.23 -4.52 8.84
N MET A 42 3.97 -4.74 8.48
CA MET A 42 2.88 -3.77 8.65
C MET A 42 2.92 -3.03 10.01
N PHE A 43 2.89 -1.70 9.96
CA PHE A 43 2.93 -0.76 11.10
C PHE A 43 4.24 -0.75 11.92
N GLU A 44 5.25 -1.51 11.51
CA GLU A 44 6.57 -1.55 12.15
C GLU A 44 7.67 -1.03 11.23
N GLU A 45 7.31 -0.36 10.12
CA GLU A 45 8.22 0.13 9.07
C GLU A 45 8.99 1.40 9.46
N PHE A 46 9.52 1.44 10.68
CA PHE A 46 10.16 2.62 11.25
C PHE A 46 11.44 3.02 10.52
N LYS A 47 12.32 2.06 10.20
CA LYS A 47 13.57 2.36 9.47
C LYS A 47 13.27 2.81 8.05
N ALA A 48 12.34 2.15 7.36
CA ALA A 48 11.98 2.52 6.00
C ALA A 48 11.33 3.92 5.97
N ALA A 49 10.39 4.19 6.88
CA ALA A 49 9.75 5.50 7.01
C ALA A 49 10.77 6.60 7.34
N ASP A 50 11.66 6.36 8.31
CA ASP A 50 12.72 7.29 8.70
C ASP A 50 13.70 7.57 7.54
N LEU A 51 14.15 6.53 6.84
CA LEU A 51 15.05 6.65 5.70
C LEU A 51 14.44 7.51 4.58
N LEU A 52 13.20 7.22 4.20
CA LEU A 52 12.52 7.92 3.10
C LEU A 52 12.21 9.37 3.45
N SER A 53 11.67 9.61 4.65
CA SER A 53 11.35 10.97 5.11
C SER A 53 12.61 11.83 5.29
N SER A 54 13.69 11.27 5.88
CA SER A 54 14.98 11.96 6.02
C SER A 54 15.59 12.33 4.66
N TRP A 55 15.46 11.45 3.67
CA TRP A 55 15.96 11.75 2.33
C TRP A 55 15.23 12.94 1.70
N PHE A 56 13.90 13.02 1.81
CA PHE A 56 13.14 14.18 1.34
C PHE A 56 13.51 15.47 2.09
N GLU A 57 13.70 15.41 3.41
CA GLU A 57 14.19 16.55 4.20
C GLU A 57 15.56 17.04 3.67
N SER A 58 16.49 16.13 3.36
CA SER A 58 17.80 16.48 2.79
C SER A 58 17.71 17.14 1.41
N LYS A 59 16.63 16.90 0.67
CA LYS A 59 16.34 17.55 -0.62
C LYS A 59 15.52 18.83 -0.47
N SER A 60 15.41 19.37 0.75
CA SER A 60 14.66 20.60 1.08
C SER A 60 13.14 20.51 0.83
N TRP A 61 12.57 19.30 0.91
CA TRP A 61 11.11 19.13 0.92
C TRP A 61 10.58 19.41 2.33
N THR A 62 9.34 19.89 2.42
CA THR A 62 8.66 20.03 3.72
C THR A 62 8.07 18.68 4.10
N VAL A 63 8.59 18.05 5.16
CA VAL A 63 8.17 16.71 5.58
C VAL A 63 7.44 16.75 6.92
N LYS A 64 6.33 16.03 7.00
CA LYS A 64 5.63 15.71 8.25
C LYS A 64 5.65 14.21 8.45
N ARG A 65 6.10 13.75 9.61
CA ARG A 65 6.20 12.32 9.99
C ARG A 65 5.10 11.98 11.01
N GLY A 66 4.73 10.72 11.12
CA GLY A 66 3.69 10.26 12.07
C GLY A 66 2.33 10.88 11.78
N VAL A 67 1.93 10.92 10.51
CA VAL A 67 0.72 11.62 10.05
C VAL A 67 -0.46 10.66 9.86
N TYR A 68 -1.67 11.22 9.78
CA TYR A 68 -2.88 10.51 9.36
C TYR A 68 -3.21 9.25 10.18
N GLY A 69 -2.84 9.26 11.46
CA GLY A 69 -3.14 8.18 12.41
C GLY A 69 -2.17 7.01 12.39
N ILE A 70 -1.04 7.09 11.67
CA ILE A 70 -0.02 6.04 11.63
C ILE A 70 1.37 6.64 11.88
N GLU A 71 2.12 6.07 12.83
CA GLU A 71 3.44 6.56 13.24
C GLU A 71 4.49 6.42 12.12
N THR A 72 4.41 5.35 11.35
CA THR A 72 5.29 5.06 10.21
C THR A 72 4.83 5.71 8.90
N ALA A 73 3.79 6.56 8.90
CA ALA A 73 3.38 7.34 7.73
C ALA A 73 4.08 8.70 7.68
N PHE A 74 4.33 9.22 6.47
CA PHE A 74 4.85 10.57 6.28
C PHE A 74 4.19 11.28 5.08
N GLU A 75 4.25 12.60 5.08
CA GLU A 75 3.86 13.46 3.96
C GLU A 75 5.03 14.39 3.63
N ALA A 76 5.58 14.29 2.43
CA ALA A 76 6.60 15.21 1.92
C ALA A 76 5.99 16.11 0.84
N ARG A 77 6.16 17.43 0.95
CA ARG A 77 5.62 18.43 0.02
C ARG A 77 6.72 19.25 -0.64
N PHE A 78 6.51 19.55 -1.92
CA PHE A 78 7.36 20.41 -2.72
C PHE A 78 6.54 21.33 -3.61
N SER A 79 6.93 22.60 -3.69
CA SER A 79 6.30 23.59 -4.57
C SER A 79 7.33 24.65 -4.94
N VAL A 80 7.27 25.14 -6.18
CA VAL A 80 8.14 26.23 -6.65
C VAL A 80 7.49 27.60 -6.45
N LYS A 81 6.16 27.67 -6.62
CA LYS A 81 5.34 28.84 -6.35
C LYS A 81 3.91 28.42 -6.06
N GLU A 82 3.14 29.31 -5.42
CA GLU A 82 1.74 29.08 -5.09
C GLU A 82 0.83 28.95 -6.32
N GLY A 83 -0.31 28.30 -6.12
CA GLY A 83 -1.30 27.98 -7.15
C GLY A 83 -0.98 26.70 -7.92
N GLY A 84 -1.79 26.40 -8.94
CA GLY A 84 -1.64 25.17 -9.73
C GLY A 84 -2.35 23.97 -9.12
N ARG A 85 -1.95 22.77 -9.56
CA ARG A 85 -2.54 21.49 -9.16
C ARG A 85 -1.66 20.79 -8.14
N THR A 86 -2.28 19.98 -7.29
CA THR A 86 -1.60 19.10 -6.35
C THR A 86 -1.55 17.67 -6.90
N VAL A 87 -0.35 17.17 -7.18
CA VAL A 87 -0.13 15.80 -7.64
C VAL A 87 0.55 15.00 -6.55
N CYS A 88 -0.05 13.89 -6.16
CA CYS A 88 0.45 12.99 -5.14
C CYS A 88 1.06 11.72 -5.75
N TYR A 89 2.19 11.27 -5.21
CA TYR A 89 2.75 9.93 -5.43
C TYR A 89 2.73 9.14 -4.12
N ASN A 90 2.35 7.87 -4.17
CA ASN A 90 2.31 7.00 -2.98
C ASN A 90 3.53 6.07 -2.94
N ALA A 91 4.25 6.08 -1.83
CA ALA A 91 5.36 5.17 -1.54
C ALA A 91 4.91 4.10 -0.54
N GLU A 92 4.95 2.83 -0.93
CA GLU A 92 4.79 1.68 -0.02
C GLU A 92 6.16 1.13 0.35
N TYR A 93 6.28 0.56 1.54
CA TYR A 93 7.55 0.08 2.08
C TYR A 93 7.41 -0.95 3.21
N ASP A 94 6.23 -1.55 3.39
CA ASP A 94 6.07 -2.71 4.26
C ASP A 94 6.56 -4.00 3.59
N ALA A 95 6.94 -4.97 4.43
CA ALA A 95 7.39 -6.29 4.05
C ALA A 95 6.41 -7.38 4.51
N LEU A 96 6.53 -8.55 3.89
CA LEU A 96 5.75 -9.72 4.25
C LEU A 96 6.46 -10.55 5.34
N PRO A 97 5.71 -11.07 6.34
CA PRO A 97 6.27 -11.91 7.39
C PRO A 97 7.01 -13.12 6.81
N GLY A 98 8.29 -13.27 7.17
CA GLY A 98 9.13 -14.42 6.82
C GLY A 98 9.67 -14.46 5.39
N ILE A 99 9.22 -13.58 4.49
CA ILE A 99 9.66 -13.57 3.08
C ILE A 99 10.15 -12.20 2.59
N GLY A 100 10.15 -11.17 3.44
CA GLY A 100 10.70 -9.85 3.12
C GLY A 100 9.87 -9.10 2.08
N HIS A 101 10.51 -8.27 1.25
CA HIS A 101 9.85 -7.48 0.20
C HIS A 101 9.51 -8.31 -1.05
N ALA A 102 8.89 -9.48 -0.88
CA ALA A 102 8.50 -10.34 -1.99
C ALA A 102 7.46 -9.69 -2.94
N CYS A 103 6.69 -8.71 -2.45
CA CYS A 103 5.79 -7.89 -3.26
C CYS A 103 6.48 -6.68 -3.93
N GLY A 104 7.76 -6.43 -3.61
CA GLY A 104 8.56 -5.39 -4.26
C GLY A 104 8.31 -3.96 -3.76
N HIS A 105 7.83 -3.77 -2.53
CA HIS A 105 7.52 -2.43 -1.99
C HIS A 105 8.76 -1.52 -1.93
N ASN A 106 9.97 -2.09 -1.77
CA ASN A 106 11.22 -1.32 -1.95
C ASN A 106 11.32 -0.67 -3.34
N LEU A 107 10.86 -1.34 -4.41
CA LEU A 107 10.84 -0.78 -5.77
C LEU A 107 9.74 0.28 -5.92
N ILE A 108 8.59 0.10 -5.27
CA ILE A 108 7.50 1.10 -5.25
C ILE A 108 8.01 2.39 -4.63
N ALA A 109 8.62 2.32 -3.45
CA ALA A 109 9.26 3.47 -2.80
C ALA A 109 10.28 4.15 -3.73
N THR A 110 11.22 3.39 -4.29
CA THR A 110 12.26 3.94 -5.18
C THR A 110 11.67 4.60 -6.43
N SER A 111 10.69 3.98 -7.08
CA SER A 111 10.03 4.55 -8.27
C SER A 111 9.27 5.84 -7.95
N THR A 112 8.71 5.93 -6.74
CA THR A 112 8.04 7.14 -6.24
C THR A 112 9.02 8.27 -6.01
N LEU A 113 10.16 7.99 -5.36
CA LEU A 113 11.22 8.97 -5.16
C LEU A 113 11.76 9.50 -6.49
N ALA A 114 12.05 8.59 -7.45
CA ALA A 114 12.52 8.95 -8.79
C ALA A 114 11.51 9.84 -9.53
N SER A 115 10.22 9.48 -9.48
CA SER A 115 9.15 10.26 -10.11
C SER A 115 9.04 11.66 -9.49
N ALA A 116 9.10 11.74 -8.15
CA ALA A 116 8.99 12.99 -7.42
C ALA A 116 10.13 13.97 -7.77
N ILE A 117 11.39 13.52 -7.80
CA ILE A 117 12.52 14.40 -8.15
C ILE A 117 12.56 14.76 -9.63
N GLY A 118 12.15 13.84 -10.51
CA GLY A 118 12.09 14.10 -11.95
C GLY A 118 11.11 15.21 -12.27
N VAL A 119 9.90 15.14 -11.69
CA VAL A 119 8.89 16.19 -11.88
C VAL A 119 9.28 17.49 -11.16
N ALA A 120 9.85 17.41 -9.95
CA ALA A 120 10.35 18.59 -9.23
C ALA A 120 11.39 19.37 -10.05
N ALA A 121 12.31 18.67 -10.73
CA ALA A 121 13.31 19.31 -11.58
C ALA A 121 12.68 20.11 -12.74
N VAL A 122 11.68 19.53 -13.41
CA VAL A 122 10.93 20.24 -14.48
C VAL A 122 10.17 21.44 -13.91
N MET A 123 9.53 21.28 -12.75
CA MET A 123 8.82 22.39 -12.10
C MET A 123 9.76 23.54 -11.76
N GLN A 124 10.97 23.26 -11.28
CA GLN A 124 12.00 24.25 -10.98
C GLN A 124 12.52 24.94 -12.25
N GLU A 125 12.90 24.17 -13.27
CA GLU A 125 13.44 24.72 -14.51
C GLU A 125 12.43 25.63 -15.21
N LYS A 126 11.17 25.19 -15.31
CA LYS A 126 10.12 25.89 -16.05
C LYS A 126 9.25 26.79 -15.19
N GLN A 127 9.55 26.89 -13.89
CA GLN A 127 8.79 27.69 -12.93
C GLN A 127 7.28 27.37 -12.96
N ILE A 128 6.94 26.08 -12.96
CA ILE A 128 5.55 25.60 -13.04
C ILE A 128 4.89 25.73 -11.65
N PRO A 129 3.73 26.41 -11.52
CA PRO A 129 2.98 26.45 -10.27
C PRO A 129 2.36 25.09 -9.99
N GLY A 130 2.35 24.69 -8.72
CA GLY A 130 1.73 23.45 -8.26
C GLY A 130 2.41 22.90 -7.03
N THR A 131 1.86 21.80 -6.53
CA THR A 131 2.40 21.08 -5.38
C THR A 131 2.60 19.61 -5.72
N LEU A 132 3.79 19.11 -5.47
CA LEU A 132 4.05 17.67 -5.40
C LEU A 132 3.91 17.22 -3.97
N VAL A 133 3.19 16.13 -3.78
CA VAL A 133 3.06 15.44 -2.50
C VAL A 133 3.61 14.03 -2.69
N VAL A 134 4.44 13.58 -1.75
CA VAL A 134 4.78 12.17 -1.61
C VAL A 134 4.20 11.70 -0.29
N MET A 135 3.29 10.74 -0.38
CA MET A 135 2.68 10.09 0.78
C MET A 135 3.41 8.78 1.05
N GLY A 136 4.04 8.68 2.22
CA GLY A 136 4.51 7.42 2.76
C GLY A 136 3.33 6.63 3.30
N THR A 137 3.05 5.48 2.68
CA THR A 137 1.85 4.68 2.89
C THR A 137 2.21 3.30 3.42
N PRO A 138 2.31 3.13 4.75
CA PRO A 138 2.66 1.86 5.39
C PRO A 138 1.53 0.84 5.29
N ALA A 139 1.83 -0.41 5.68
CA ALA A 139 0.86 -1.45 5.94
C ALA A 139 -0.16 -1.74 4.82
N GLU A 140 0.29 -1.84 3.56
CA GLU A 140 -0.58 -2.20 2.44
C GLU A 140 -1.06 -3.66 2.55
N GLU A 141 -0.16 -4.59 2.85
CA GLU A 141 -0.37 -6.03 2.64
C GLU A 141 -1.55 -6.60 3.44
N THR A 142 -1.77 -6.09 4.65
CA THR A 142 -2.84 -6.55 5.53
C THR A 142 -3.40 -5.51 6.49
N GLY A 143 -2.67 -4.40 6.75
CA GLY A 143 -3.10 -3.38 7.71
C GLY A 143 -4.08 -2.36 7.15
N GLY A 144 -4.15 -2.19 5.83
CA GLY A 144 -5.02 -1.19 5.20
C GLY A 144 -4.58 0.24 5.49
N GLY A 145 -3.26 0.50 5.53
CA GLY A 145 -2.74 1.80 5.95
C GLY A 145 -3.31 2.99 5.15
N LYS A 146 -3.48 2.87 3.83
CA LYS A 146 -4.12 3.92 3.02
C LYS A 146 -5.57 4.18 3.41
N TRP A 147 -6.33 3.15 3.78
CA TRP A 147 -7.70 3.32 4.25
C TRP A 147 -7.75 4.10 5.57
N ILE A 148 -6.85 3.77 6.52
CA ILE A 148 -6.71 4.52 7.78
C ILE A 148 -6.33 5.98 7.48
N MET A 149 -5.34 6.19 6.63
CA MET A 149 -4.86 7.53 6.27
C MET A 149 -5.97 8.37 5.61
N ALA A 150 -6.73 7.77 4.68
CA ALA A 150 -7.83 8.44 3.98
C ALA A 150 -8.93 8.88 4.95
N ASN A 151 -9.29 8.04 5.93
CA ASN A 151 -10.24 8.39 6.98
C ASN A 151 -9.75 9.56 7.86
N HIS A 152 -8.43 9.73 7.99
CA HIS A 152 -7.81 10.87 8.67
C HIS A 152 -7.53 12.06 7.75
N GLY A 153 -8.05 12.03 6.52
CA GLY A 153 -8.00 13.15 5.59
C GLY A 153 -6.74 13.24 4.75
N ALA A 154 -5.93 12.18 4.67
CA ALA A 154 -4.91 12.09 3.65
C ALA A 154 -5.55 12.25 2.26
N TRP A 155 -4.86 12.95 1.36
CA TRP A 155 -5.27 13.25 -0.01
C TRP A 155 -6.45 14.22 -0.22
N LYS A 156 -7.03 14.82 0.84
CA LYS A 156 -8.18 15.75 0.69
C LYS A 156 -7.92 16.94 -0.24
N ASP A 157 -6.66 17.36 -0.37
CA ASP A 157 -6.22 18.49 -1.17
C ASP A 157 -5.45 18.07 -2.43
N CYS A 158 -5.45 16.78 -2.78
CA CYS A 158 -4.78 16.25 -3.97
C CYS A 158 -5.75 16.21 -5.17
N ASP A 159 -5.34 16.76 -6.32
CA ASP A 159 -6.13 16.68 -7.57
C ASP A 159 -5.96 15.31 -8.25
N VAL A 160 -4.76 14.71 -8.15
CA VAL A 160 -4.42 13.41 -8.75
C VAL A 160 -3.50 12.64 -7.81
N CYS A 161 -3.71 11.33 -7.70
CA CYS A 161 -2.84 10.42 -6.95
C CYS A 161 -2.33 9.30 -7.88
N LEU A 162 -1.01 9.09 -7.88
CA LEU A 162 -0.32 8.15 -8.75
C LEU A 162 0.51 7.17 -7.91
N MET A 163 0.75 5.99 -8.47
CA MET A 163 1.60 4.96 -7.89
C MET A 163 1.98 3.98 -9.00
N THR A 164 3.16 3.40 -8.88
CA THR A 164 3.63 2.32 -9.77
C THR A 164 3.89 1.08 -8.94
N HIS A 165 3.42 -0.07 -9.41
CA HIS A 165 3.72 -1.37 -8.81
C HIS A 165 4.57 -2.20 -9.77
N GLY A 166 5.64 -2.82 -9.27
CA GLY A 166 6.46 -3.73 -10.07
C GLY A 166 5.69 -5.02 -10.39
N MET A 167 5.67 -5.42 -11.66
CA MET A 167 5.05 -6.67 -12.10
C MET A 167 6.08 -7.51 -12.85
N SER A 168 6.01 -8.83 -12.70
CA SER A 168 7.02 -9.74 -13.27
C SER A 168 6.87 -9.96 -14.78
N SER A 169 5.69 -9.76 -15.36
CA SER A 169 5.37 -10.28 -16.70
C SER A 169 4.65 -9.32 -17.63
N PHE A 170 4.20 -8.14 -17.18
CA PHE A 170 3.54 -7.16 -18.03
C PHE A 170 3.64 -5.74 -17.49
N SER A 171 3.35 -4.77 -18.35
CA SER A 171 3.23 -3.35 -18.01
C SER A 171 1.89 -2.83 -18.53
N THR A 172 1.16 -2.09 -17.70
CA THR A 172 -0.12 -1.47 -18.03
C THR A 172 -0.21 -0.10 -17.37
N PRO A 173 -0.78 0.92 -18.05
CA PRO A 173 -1.06 2.22 -17.43
C PRO A 173 -2.30 2.18 -16.51
N LEU A 174 -3.10 1.11 -16.59
CA LEU A 174 -4.32 0.94 -15.80
C LEU A 174 -4.31 -0.39 -15.08
N PHE A 175 -4.47 -0.34 -13.75
CA PHE A 175 -4.66 -1.50 -12.90
C PHE A 175 -6.00 -1.40 -12.17
N ILE A 176 -6.77 -2.50 -12.14
CA ILE A 176 -8.04 -2.58 -11.44
C ILE A 176 -7.88 -3.60 -10.30
N SER A 177 -7.99 -3.13 -9.07
CA SER A 177 -7.97 -3.97 -7.87
C SER A 177 -9.38 -4.43 -7.51
N LYS A 178 -9.47 -5.41 -6.60
CA LYS A 178 -10.73 -5.85 -6.01
C LYS A 178 -10.92 -5.24 -4.63
N ALA A 179 -12.15 -4.84 -4.31
CA ALA A 179 -12.52 -4.57 -2.94
C ALA A 179 -12.44 -5.88 -2.13
N SER A 180 -11.85 -5.83 -0.94
CA SER A 180 -11.75 -6.98 -0.05
C SER A 180 -12.17 -6.62 1.37
N TRP A 181 -12.71 -7.61 2.09
CA TRP A 181 -13.07 -7.49 3.49
C TRP A 181 -12.71 -8.77 4.23
N LYS A 182 -12.16 -8.64 5.44
CA LYS A 182 -11.77 -9.75 6.30
C LYS A 182 -12.64 -9.72 7.56
N PHE A 183 -13.23 -10.85 7.94
CA PHE A 183 -13.97 -10.98 9.20
C PHE A 183 -13.60 -12.26 9.93
N ARG A 184 -13.79 -12.28 11.25
CA ARG A 184 -13.56 -13.45 12.10
C ARG A 184 -14.85 -13.81 12.82
N ALA A 185 -15.28 -15.06 12.67
CA ALA A 185 -16.41 -15.61 13.41
C ALA A 185 -15.91 -16.46 14.58
N LYS A 186 -16.61 -16.40 15.72
CA LYS A 186 -16.39 -17.27 16.88
C LYS A 186 -17.72 -17.93 17.24
N PHE A 187 -17.70 -19.25 17.40
CA PHE A 187 -18.88 -20.04 17.78
C PHE A 187 -18.76 -20.45 19.24
N HIS A 188 -19.81 -20.21 20.02
CA HIS A 188 -19.86 -20.55 21.45
C HIS A 188 -20.83 -21.70 21.67
N GLY A 189 -20.35 -22.74 22.33
CA GLY A 189 -21.09 -23.95 22.64
C GLY A 189 -21.16 -24.22 24.15
N LYS A 190 -21.54 -25.44 24.49
CA LYS A 190 -21.52 -25.98 25.85
C LYS A 190 -20.82 -27.34 25.79
N GLY A 191 -19.73 -27.50 26.54
CA GLY A 191 -19.01 -28.76 26.62
C GLY A 191 -19.80 -29.84 27.37
N SER A 192 -19.62 -31.09 26.96
CA SER A 192 -20.15 -32.29 27.59
C SER A 192 -19.25 -33.47 27.25
N HIS A 193 -19.29 -34.54 28.04
CA HIS A 193 -18.55 -35.76 27.70
C HIS A 193 -19.11 -36.35 26.40
N ALA A 194 -18.28 -36.44 25.36
CA ALA A 194 -18.71 -36.75 23.99
C ALA A 194 -19.40 -38.11 23.90
N ALA A 195 -18.89 -39.12 24.62
CA ALA A 195 -19.50 -40.46 24.69
C ALA A 195 -20.58 -40.62 25.77
N GLY A 196 -20.58 -39.79 26.81
CA GLY A 196 -21.36 -40.04 28.03
C GLY A 196 -22.67 -39.26 28.08
N ALA A 197 -22.66 -38.02 27.57
CA ALA A 197 -23.83 -37.14 27.57
C ALA A 197 -23.78 -36.10 26.43
N PRO A 198 -23.64 -36.50 25.15
CA PRO A 198 -23.56 -35.55 24.04
C PRO A 198 -24.80 -34.66 23.90
N TRP A 199 -25.98 -35.14 24.30
CA TRP A 199 -27.25 -34.37 24.27
C TRP A 199 -27.26 -33.18 25.24
N ASP A 200 -26.42 -33.19 26.27
CA ASP A 200 -26.30 -32.08 27.22
C ASP A 200 -25.36 -30.97 26.71
N GLY A 201 -24.62 -31.24 25.63
CA GLY A 201 -23.70 -30.34 24.97
C GLY A 201 -24.35 -29.48 23.88
N ARG A 202 -23.64 -28.44 23.47
CA ARG A 202 -23.91 -27.65 22.25
C ARG A 202 -22.62 -27.57 21.46
N ASN A 203 -22.53 -28.34 20.39
CA ASN A 203 -21.27 -28.56 19.68
C ASN A 203 -20.89 -27.35 18.81
N ALA A 204 -19.88 -26.59 19.25
CA ALA A 204 -19.36 -25.46 18.47
C ALA A 204 -18.59 -25.91 17.22
N CYS A 205 -18.00 -27.11 17.21
CA CYS A 205 -17.32 -27.66 16.04
C CYS A 205 -18.31 -27.95 14.91
N ASP A 206 -19.49 -28.50 15.24
CA ASP A 206 -20.54 -28.72 14.24
C ASP A 206 -21.01 -27.39 13.63
N ALA A 207 -21.17 -26.36 14.46
CA ALA A 207 -21.53 -25.01 13.97
C ALA A 207 -20.48 -24.44 13.00
N ILE A 208 -19.18 -24.64 13.27
CA ILE A 208 -18.08 -24.27 12.36
C ILE A 208 -18.20 -25.03 11.03
N VAL A 209 -18.40 -26.35 11.07
CA VAL A 209 -18.54 -27.19 9.87
C VAL A 209 -19.75 -26.75 9.04
N HIS A 210 -20.89 -26.49 9.69
CA HIS A 210 -22.09 -26.00 9.02
C HIS A 210 -21.86 -24.64 8.35
N ALA A 211 -21.19 -23.70 9.04
CA ALA A 211 -20.87 -22.40 8.47
C ALA A 211 -19.93 -22.53 7.25
N TYR A 212 -18.90 -23.37 7.35
CA TYR A 212 -17.97 -23.62 6.24
C TYR A 212 -18.68 -24.22 5.02
N ASN A 213 -19.56 -25.21 5.24
CA ASN A 213 -20.37 -25.79 4.17
C ASN A 213 -21.32 -24.76 3.55
N GLY A 214 -21.98 -23.93 4.37
CA GLY A 214 -22.83 -22.84 3.88
C GLY A 214 -22.06 -21.86 3.00
N LEU A 215 -20.86 -21.45 3.41
CA LEU A 215 -19.99 -20.58 2.59
C LEU A 215 -19.54 -21.26 1.30
N ALA A 216 -19.25 -22.57 1.33
CA ALA A 216 -18.87 -23.31 0.13
C ALA A 216 -20.02 -23.36 -0.88
N LEU A 217 -21.26 -23.58 -0.41
CA LEU A 217 -22.46 -23.59 -1.26
C LEU A 217 -22.82 -22.19 -1.77
N LEU A 218 -22.64 -21.15 -0.94
CA LEU A 218 -22.90 -19.75 -1.32
C LEU A 218 -22.13 -19.34 -2.58
N ARG A 219 -20.96 -19.92 -2.84
CA ARG A 219 -20.16 -19.63 -4.04
C ARG A 219 -20.89 -19.90 -5.37
N GLN A 220 -21.92 -20.76 -5.39
CA GLN A 220 -22.77 -20.95 -6.57
C GLN A 220 -23.68 -19.74 -6.87
N HIS A 221 -23.89 -18.86 -5.89
CA HIS A 221 -24.87 -17.79 -5.92
C HIS A 221 -24.28 -16.37 -5.88
N ILE A 222 -22.95 -16.24 -5.88
CA ILE A 222 -22.24 -14.95 -5.93
C ILE A 222 -21.87 -14.58 -7.38
N GLY A 223 -21.51 -13.32 -7.61
CA GLY A 223 -21.05 -12.81 -8.90
C GLY A 223 -19.76 -13.52 -9.38
N LYS A 224 -19.55 -13.56 -10.71
CA LYS A 224 -18.38 -14.24 -11.31
C LYS A 224 -17.05 -13.58 -10.95
N ASP A 225 -17.10 -12.32 -10.61
CA ASP A 225 -16.01 -11.44 -10.22
C ASP A 225 -15.81 -11.37 -8.69
N GLU A 226 -16.69 -12.00 -7.92
CA GLU A 226 -16.63 -12.10 -6.47
C GLU A 226 -15.90 -13.38 -6.02
N SER A 227 -15.29 -13.36 -4.84
CA SER A 227 -14.66 -14.55 -4.26
C SER A 227 -14.78 -14.56 -2.74
N ILE A 228 -14.95 -15.77 -2.18
CA ILE A 228 -15.01 -15.99 -0.73
C ILE A 228 -14.05 -17.11 -0.37
N GLN A 229 -13.14 -16.83 0.57
CA GLN A 229 -12.13 -17.76 1.08
C GLN A 229 -12.25 -17.85 2.60
N SER A 230 -12.03 -19.03 3.16
CA SER A 230 -12.20 -19.29 4.59
C SER A 230 -11.22 -20.34 5.08
N VAL A 231 -10.76 -20.19 6.33
CA VAL A 231 -9.90 -21.16 7.03
C VAL A 231 -10.40 -21.33 8.46
N ILE A 232 -10.29 -22.55 8.99
CA ILE A 232 -10.57 -22.84 10.40
C ILE A 232 -9.27 -22.64 11.18
N LEU A 233 -9.25 -21.65 12.08
CA LEU A 233 -8.07 -21.34 12.90
C LEU A 233 -7.96 -22.23 14.14
N GLU A 234 -9.09 -22.56 14.77
CA GLU A 234 -9.18 -23.39 15.97
C GLU A 234 -10.55 -24.10 15.99
N ALA A 235 -10.56 -25.40 16.29
CA ALA A 235 -11.79 -26.20 16.40
C ALA A 235 -11.58 -27.39 17.36
N GLY A 236 -11.79 -27.15 18.66
CA GLY A 236 -11.62 -28.16 19.70
C GLY A 236 -10.16 -28.41 20.11
N LYS A 237 -9.97 -29.06 21.26
CA LYS A 237 -8.65 -29.39 21.84
C LYS A 237 -8.51 -30.84 22.27
N ALA A 238 -9.62 -31.53 22.50
CA ALA A 238 -9.68 -32.92 22.91
C ALA A 238 -10.90 -33.58 22.24
N PRO A 239 -10.84 -34.88 21.90
CA PRO A 239 -11.91 -35.57 21.19
C PRO A 239 -13.02 -36.13 22.09
N ASN A 240 -12.83 -36.16 23.43
CA ASN A 240 -13.66 -36.89 24.39
C ASN A 240 -14.61 -36.02 25.23
#